data_AF-A0A6G3X807-F1
#
_entry.id   AF-A0A6G3X807-F1
#
_cell.length_a   1.000
_cell.length_b   1.000
_cell.length_c   1.000
_cell.angle_alpha   90.00
_cell.angle_beta   90.00
_cell.angle_gamma   90.00
#
_symmetry.space_group_name_H-M   'P 1'
#
loop_
_entity.id
_entity.type
_entity.pdbx_description
1 polymer ?
#
loop_
_entity_poly.entity_id
_entity_poly.type
_entity_poly.pdbx_seq_one_letter_code
_entity_poly.pdbx_strand_id
1 'polypeptide(L)' 'MNAPAINELPVVVIGAGPTGLAAAVHLIDRGIEPLVLEAGPTAATAVRDWAHVRLFSTWGEVVDP' A
#
# COMPACT_ATOMS: atom_id res chain seq x y z
N MET A 1 -30.62 5.33 6.60
CA MET A 1 -29.20 5.51 6.22
C MET A 1 -29.16 5.35 4.71
N ASN A 2 -29.02 6.44 3.97
CA ASN A 2 -28.95 6.36 2.51
C ASN A 2 -27.57 5.80 2.15
N ALA A 3 -27.54 4.74 1.33
CA ALA A 3 -26.29 4.28 0.75
C ALA A 3 -25.64 5.45 -0.01
N PRO A 4 -24.32 5.64 0.10
CA PRO A 4 -23.64 6.67 -0.68
C PRO A 4 -23.88 6.41 -2.17
N ALA A 5 -23.94 7.48 -2.97
CA ALA A 5 -24.02 7.35 -4.42
C ALA A 5 -22.88 6.44 -4.91
N ILE A 6 -23.18 5.51 -5.83
CA ILE A 6 -22.24 4.51 -6.38
C ILE A 6 -20.96 5.13 -6.98
N ASN A 7 -20.91 6.45 -7.14
CA ASN A 7 -19.79 7.19 -7.71
C ASN A 7 -18.61 7.38 -6.74
N GLU A 8 -18.78 7.18 -5.43
CA GLU A 8 -17.70 7.28 -4.43
C GLU A 8 -17.75 6.07 -3.49
N LEU A 9 -17.27 4.93 -3.98
CA LEU A 9 -17.13 3.73 -3.16
C LEU A 9 -15.85 3.82 -2.30
N PRO A 10 -15.90 3.38 -1.04
CA PRO A 10 -14.70 3.30 -0.22
C PRO A 10 -13.69 2.34 -0.84
N VAL A 11 -12.41 2.71 -0.81
CA VAL A 11 -11.32 1.88 -1.32
C VAL A 11 -10.55 1.27 -0.16
N VAL A 12 -10.30 -0.04 -0.24
CA VAL A 12 -9.47 -0.78 0.72
C VAL A 12 -8.30 -1.40 -0.02
N VAL A 13 -7.09 -1.17 0.46
CA VAL A 13 -5.87 -1.84 -0.01
C VAL A 13 -5.52 -2.94 0.98
N ILE A 14 -5.53 -4.19 0.51
CA ILE A 14 -5.21 -5.37 1.34
C ILE A 14 -3.73 -5.70 1.15
N GLY A 15 -2.97 -5.53 2.23
CA GLY A 15 -1.52 -5.68 2.31
C GLY A 15 -0.80 -4.32 2.37
N ALA A 16 -0.02 -4.08 3.42
CA ALA A 16 0.88 -2.93 3.58
C ALA A 16 2.35 -3.32 3.28
N GLY A 17 2.55 -4.15 2.26
CA GLY A 17 3.86 -4.34 1.62
C GLY A 17 4.21 -3.20 0.66
N PRO A 18 5.39 -3.24 0.00
CA PRO A 18 5.83 -2.17 -0.89
C PRO A 18 4.80 -1.79 -1.96
N THR A 19 4.24 -2.78 -2.66
CA THR A 19 3.23 -2.56 -3.71
C THR A 19 1.91 -2.01 -3.17
N GLY A 20 1.47 -2.48 -1.99
CA GLY A 20 0.24 -1.97 -1.38
C GLY A 20 0.38 -0.52 -0.92
N LEU A 21 1.53 -0.16 -0.35
CA LEU A 21 1.83 1.22 0.01
C LEU A 21 1.97 2.12 -1.23
N ALA A 22 2.60 1.64 -2.31
CA ALA A 22 2.64 2.37 -3.58
C ALA A 22 1.23 2.62 -4.13
N ALA A 23 0.37 1.60 -4.14
CA ALA A 23 -1.03 1.75 -4.55
C ALA A 23 -1.79 2.77 -3.69
N ALA A 24 -1.57 2.78 -2.37
CA ALA A 24 -2.17 3.76 -1.47
C ALA A 24 -1.73 5.20 -1.81
N VAL A 25 -0.44 5.42 -2.10
CA VAL A 25 0.08 6.73 -2.53
C VAL A 25 -0.58 7.19 -3.83
N HIS A 26 -0.65 6.33 -4.85
CA HIS A 26 -1.32 6.66 -6.12
C HIS A 26 -2.81 6.96 -5.97
N LEU A 27 -3.49 6.35 -4.99
CA LEU A 27 -4.89 6.66 -4.69
C LEU A 27 -5.01 8.05 -4.05
N ILE A 28 -4.15 8.35 -3.08
CA ILE A 28 -4.09 9.67 -2.42
C ILE A 28 -3.82 10.78 -3.44
N ASP A 29 -2.89 10.58 -4.37
CA ASP A 29 -2.59 11.54 -5.45
C ASP A 29 -3.79 11.80 -6.39
N ARG A 30 -4.75 10.88 -6.43
CA ARG A 30 -6.01 11.01 -7.18
C ARG A 30 -7.17 11.54 -6.33
N GLY A 31 -6.90 11.95 -5.09
CA GLY A 31 -7.91 12.44 -4.15
C GLY A 31 -8.80 11.33 -3.57
N ILE A 32 -8.36 10.07 -3.62
CA ILE A 32 -9.09 8.92 -3.07
C ILE A 32 -8.37 8.49 -1.79
N GLU A 33 -9.04 8.61 -0.64
CA GLU A 33 -8.49 8.16 0.65
C GLU A 33 -8.72 6.65 0.85
N PRO A 34 -7.68 5.81 0.87
CA PRO A 34 -7.84 4.37 1.06
C PRO A 34 -7.69 3.96 2.53
N LEU A 35 -8.38 2.89 2.92
CA LEU A 35 -8.03 2.13 4.13
C LEU A 35 -7.01 1.05 3.76
N VAL A 36 -5.81 1.09 4.35
CA VAL A 36 -4.81 0.04 4.19
C VAL A 36 -4.91 -0.96 5.35
N LEU A 37 -5.03 -2.25 5.03
CA LEU A 37 -5.07 -3.34 6.02
C LEU A 37 -3.85 -4.24 5.86
N GLU A 38 -3.15 -4.51 6.95
CA GLU A 38 -1.99 -5.41 6.99
C GLU A 38 -2.29 -6.57 7.93
N ALA A 39 -1.86 -7.78 7.54
CA ALA A 39 -2.02 -8.97 8.38
C ALA A 39 -1.07 -8.94 9.58
N GLY A 40 0.13 -8.38 9.40
CA GLY A 40 1.11 -8.21 10.45
C GLY A 40 0.86 -7.01 11.38
N PRO A 41 1.59 -6.93 12.50
CA PRO A 41 1.42 -5.87 13.50
C PRO A 41 1.86 -4.49 13.01
N THR A 42 2.62 -4.41 11.91
CA THR A 42 3.14 -3.16 11.36
C THR A 42 3.21 -3.19 9.84
N ALA A 43 3.24 -2.02 9.21
CA ALA A 43 3.53 -1.93 7.78
C ALA A 43 4.87 -2.61 7.45
N ALA A 44 4.92 -3.21 6.26
CA ALA A 44 6.06 -3.97 5.76
C ALA A 44 6.47 -5.16 6.65
N THR A 45 5.55 -5.78 7.41
CA THR A 45 5.86 -6.94 8.26
C THR A 45 6.60 -8.04 7.49
N ALA A 46 6.06 -8.49 6.35
CA ALA A 46 6.71 -9.51 5.52
C ALA A 46 8.11 -9.08 5.02
N VAL A 47 8.32 -7.79 4.73
CA VAL A 47 9.65 -7.27 4.31
C VAL A 47 10.64 -7.31 5.47
N ARG A 48 10.19 -7.00 6.68
CA ARG A 48 11.03 -7.01 7.88
C ARG A 48 11.53 -8.42 8.21
N ASP A 49 10.73 -9.45 7.94
CA ASP A 49 11.12 -10.85 8.18
C ASP A 49 12.37 -11.26 7.39
N TRP A 50 12.57 -10.70 6.20
CA TRP A 50 13.77 -10.92 5.37
C TRP A 50 14.73 -9.73 5.32
N ALA A 51 14.67 -8.80 6.29
CA ALA A 51 15.58 -7.64 6.34
C ALA A 51 17.08 -8.01 6.41
N HIS A 52 17.41 -9.27 6.69
CA HIS A 52 18.76 -9.82 6.65
C HIS A 52 19.28 -10.09 5.22
N VAL A 53 18.40 -10.11 4.21
CA VAL A 53 18.75 -10.30 2.80
C VAL A 53 19.15 -8.96 2.19
N ARG A 54 20.28 -8.93 1.49
CA ARG A 54 20.73 -7.73 0.76
C ARG A 54 20.03 -7.64 -0.60
N LEU A 55 19.59 -6.44 -0.95
CA LEU A 55 19.10 -6.14 -2.30
C LEU A 55 20.26 -6.24 -3.32
N PHE A 56 19.92 -6.62 -4.54
CA PHE A 56 20.86 -6.73 -5.66
C PHE A 56 20.92 -5.47 -6.54
N SER A 57 20.09 -4.47 -6.22
CA SER A 57 19.94 -3.21 -6.96
C SER A 57 19.99 -2.02 -6.00
N THR A 58 20.28 -0.85 -6.56
CA THR A 58 20.20 0.42 -5.84
C THR A 58 18.74 0.80 -5.59
N TRP A 59 18.50 1.67 -4.60
CA TRP A 59 17.14 2.12 -4.28
C TRP A 59 16.39 2.69 -5.49
N GLY A 60 17.05 3.53 -6.29
CA GLY A 60 16.44 4.18 -7.45
C GLY A 60 15.98 3.24 -8.56
N GLU A 61 16.41 1.98 -8.54
CA GLU A 61 16.03 0.96 -9.53
C GLU A 61 14.83 0.12 -9.09
N VAL A 62 14.33 0.30 -7.84
CA VAL A 62 13.25 -0.52 -7.26
C VAL A 62 12.11 0.31 -6.68
N VAL A 63 11.97 1.55 -7.18
CA VAL A 63 10.82 2.40 -6.88
C VAL A 63 9.75 2.22 -7.93
N ASP A 64 8.50 2.36 -7.51
CA ASP A 64 7.36 2.50 -8.40
C ASP A 64 7.48 3.83 -9.18
N PRO A 65 7.27 3.84 -10.51
CA PRO A 65 7.46 5.01 -11.36
C PRO A 65 6.41 6.13 -11.17
#